data_AF-A0A965HLM9-F1
#
_entry.id   AF-A0A965HLM9-F1
#
_cell.length_a   1.000
_cell.length_b   1.000
_cell.length_c   1.000
_cell.angle_alpha   90.00
_cell.angle_beta   90.00
_cell.angle_gamma   90.00
#
_symmetry.space_group_name_H-M   'P 1'
#
loop_
_entity.id
_entity.type
_entity.pdbx_description
1 polymer ?
#
loop_
_entity_poly.entity_id
_entity_poly.type
_entity_poly.pdbx_seq_one_letter_code
_entity_poly.pdbx_strand_id
1 'polypeptide(L)' 'MFSGIGGQRIGAFDSSSGTALWSAQLEAGVNAPPITYSIDGRQYVAVAAGGNSLFGFKTGDTIAVFALPQ' A
#
# COMPACT_ATOMS: atom_id res chain seq x y z
N MET A 1 10.84 -3.16 1.09
CA MET A 1 10.22 -1.86 1.42
C MET A 1 8.82 -1.79 0.84
N PHE A 2 7.83 -1.30 1.60
CA PHE A 2 6.49 -1.01 1.09
C PHE A 2 6.31 0.50 0.93
N SER A 3 5.68 0.95 -0.16
CA SER A 3 5.42 2.37 -0.41
C SER A 3 4.18 2.59 -1.28
N GLY A 4 3.50 3.72 -1.07
CA GLY A 4 2.50 4.25 -1.99
C GLY A 4 3.17 4.97 -3.16
N ILE A 5 2.84 4.60 -4.39
CA ILE A 5 3.59 5.03 -5.59
C ILE A 5 2.94 6.25 -6.26
N GLY A 6 2.51 7.24 -5.48
CA GLY A 6 2.02 8.54 -6.01
C GLY A 6 0.83 8.40 -6.96
N GLY A 7 -0.12 7.54 -6.61
CA GLY A 7 -1.29 7.21 -7.41
C GLY A 7 -2.09 6.10 -6.72
N GLN A 8 -2.91 5.38 -7.46
CA GLN A 8 -3.79 4.31 -6.93
C GLN A 8 -3.05 2.97 -6.71
N ARG A 9 -1.79 2.99 -6.24
CA ARG A 9 -0.96 1.79 -6.17
C ARG A 9 -0.11 1.74 -4.90
N ILE A 10 -0.11 0.58 -4.26
CA ILE A 10 0.89 0.18 -3.27
C ILE A 10 1.89 -0.78 -3.94
N GLY A 11 3.17 -0.61 -3.64
CA GLY A 11 4.25 -1.46 -4.15
C GLY A 11 5.11 -2.03 -3.03
N ALA A 12 5.72 -3.18 -3.32
CA ALA A 12 6.79 -3.77 -2.56
C ALA A 12 8.06 -3.80 -3.42
N PHE A 13 9.18 -3.41 -2.82
CA PHE A 13 10.48 -3.31 -3.47
C PHE A 13 11.55 -4.02 -2.65
N ASP A 14 12.53 -4.58 -3.33
CA ASP A 14 13.78 -5.00 -2.69
C ASP A 14 14.42 -3.78 -2.02
N SER A 15 14.83 -3.91 -0.75
CA SER A 15 15.35 -2.78 0.03
C SER A 15 16.75 -2.34 -0.38
N SER A 16 17.52 -3.22 -1.01
CA SER A 16 18.92 -2.96 -1.38
C SER A 16 19.03 -2.43 -2.80
N SER A 17 18.27 -3.00 -3.74
CA SER A 17 18.32 -2.63 -5.15
C SER A 17 17.19 -1.68 -5.59
N GLY A 18 16.11 -1.57 -4.82
CA GLY A 18 14.89 -0.86 -5.24
C GLY A 18 14.09 -1.58 -6.32
N THR A 19 14.45 -2.81 -6.68
CA THR A 19 13.72 -3.61 -7.69
C THR A 19 12.29 -3.86 -7.22
N ALA A 20 11.30 -3.61 -8.09
CA ALA A 20 9.91 -3.91 -7.79
C ALA A 20 9.69 -5.42 -7.69
N LEU A 21 9.10 -5.87 -6.58
CA LEU A 21 8.80 -7.28 -6.30
C LEU A 21 7.31 -7.59 -6.44
N TRP A 22 6.46 -6.63 -6.08
CA TRP A 22 5.01 -6.80 -6.11
C TRP A 22 4.30 -5.43 -6.14
N SER A 23 3.07 -5.41 -6.64
CA SER A 23 2.19 -4.24 -6.49
C SER A 23 0.72 -4.63 -6.53
N ALA A 24 -0.14 -3.79 -5.93
CA ALA A 24 -1.58 -3.88 -6.07
C ALA A 24 -2.19 -2.52 -6.42
N GLN A 25 -3.13 -2.55 -7.35
CA GLN A 25 -3.98 -1.42 -7.70
C GLN A 25 -5.12 -1.31 -6.68
N LEU A 26 -5.33 -0.11 -6.15
CA LEU A 26 -6.43 0.23 -5.26
C LEU A 26 -7.41 1.19 -5.97
N GLU A 27 -8.53 1.47 -5.33
CA GLU A 27 -9.58 2.32 -5.90
C GLU A 27 -9.28 3.82 -5.82
N ALA A 28 -8.38 4.21 -4.91
CA ALA A 28 -8.02 5.59 -4.61
C ALA A 28 -6.51 5.73 -4.35
N GLY A 29 -6.03 6.98 -4.37
CA GLY A 29 -4.61 7.28 -4.23
C GLY A 29 -4.03 6.84 -2.88
N VAL A 30 -2.81 6.33 -2.91
CA VAL A 30 -2.08 5.82 -1.74
C VAL A 30 -1.02 6.84 -1.36
N ASN A 31 -1.41 7.80 -0.52
CA ASN A 31 -0.53 8.87 -0.05
C ASN A 31 -0.04 8.64 1.39
N ALA A 32 -0.76 7.83 2.17
CA ALA A 32 -0.38 7.49 3.53
C ALA A 32 0.75 6.46 3.55
N PRO A 33 1.67 6.52 4.54
CA PRO A 33 2.64 5.47 4.73
C PRO A 33 1.94 4.14 5.09
N PRO A 34 2.36 3.00 4.52
CA PRO A 34 1.87 1.70 4.94
C PRO A 34 2.40 1.35 6.33
N ILE A 35 1.63 0.54 7.06
CA ILE A 35 2.02 -0.03 8.35
C ILE A 35 2.00 -1.56 8.27
N THR A 36 2.60 -2.22 9.27
CA THR A 36 2.51 -3.66 9.45
C THR A 36 2.13 -4.01 10.89
N TYR A 37 1.41 -5.12 11.05
CA TYR A 37 1.00 -5.66 12.35
C TYR A 37 0.83 -7.18 12.26
N SER A 38 0.66 -7.84 13.41
CA SER A 38 0.49 -9.29 13.48
C SER A 38 -0.71 -9.63 14.37
N ILE A 39 -1.48 -10.65 13.97
CA ILE A 39 -2.58 -11.24 14.76
C ILE A 39 -2.37 -12.75 14.74
N ASP A 40 -2.29 -13.37 15.92
CA ASP A 40 -2.11 -14.82 16.09
C ASP A 40 -0.96 -15.40 15.23
N GLY A 41 0.16 -14.69 15.19
CA GLY A 41 1.36 -15.10 14.43
C GLY A 41 1.27 -14.85 12.92
N ARG A 42 0.14 -14.39 12.37
CA ARG A 42 0.02 -14.00 10.96
C ARG A 42 0.35 -12.52 10.77
N GLN A 43 1.27 -12.23 9.84
CA GLN A 43 1.68 -10.86 9.49
C GLN A 43 0.73 -10.23 8.46
N TYR A 44 0.43 -8.95 8.64
CA TYR A 44 -0.39 -8.15 7.76
C TYR A 44 0.30 -6.84 7.39
N VAL A 45 0.02 -6.35 6.18
CA VAL A 45 0.38 -5.00 5.73
C VAL A 45 -0.90 -4.24 5.47
N ALA A 46 -1.02 -3.03 6.01
CA ALA A 46 -2.19 -2.18 5.81
C ALA A 46 -1.82 -0.79 5.33
N VAL A 47 -2.70 -0.20 4.53
CA VAL A 47 -2.55 1.18 4.04
C VAL A 47 -3.91 1.83 3.81
N ALA A 48 -4.01 3.12 4.13
CA ALA A 48 -5.17 3.93 3.78
C ALA A 48 -5.06 4.43 2.33
N ALA A 49 -6.10 4.19 1.54
CA ALA A 49 -6.26 4.70 0.18
C ALA A 49 -7.28 5.84 0.18
N GLY A 50 -6.82 7.04 0.58
CA GLY A 50 -7.67 8.24 0.67
C GLY A 50 -7.61 9.15 -0.56
N GLY A 51 -6.54 9.03 -1.37
CA GLY A 51 -6.20 10.00 -2.41
C GLY A 51 -5.69 11.34 -1.86
N ASN A 52 -5.34 12.22 -2.80
CA ASN A 52 -4.93 13.59 -2.50
C ASN A 52 -5.29 14.49 -3.67
N SER A 53 -6.21 15.41 -3.44
CA SER A 53 -6.75 16.33 -4.45
C SER A 53 -5.73 17.32 -4.98
N LEU A 54 -4.73 17.72 -4.17
CA LEU A 54 -3.65 18.61 -4.62
C LEU A 54 -2.81 17.98 -5.73
N PHE A 55 -2.69 16.65 -5.73
CA PHE A 55 -1.95 15.90 -6.75
C PHE A 55 -2.85 15.31 -7.83
N GLY A 56 -4.15 15.62 -7.82
CA GLY A 56 -5.12 15.09 -8.79
C GLY A 56 -5.36 13.58 -8.68
N PHE A 57 -5.00 12.95 -7.55
CA PHE A 57 -5.26 11.52 -7.37
C PHE A 57 -6.71 11.29 -6.98
N LYS A 58 -7.29 10.22 -7.53
CA LYS A 58 -8.66 9.79 -7.20
C LYS A 58 -8.81 9.63 -5.69
N THR A 59 -9.82 10.28 -5.14
CA THR A 59 -10.16 10.22 -3.71
C THR A 59 -10.97 8.97 -3.39
N GLY A 60 -10.88 8.52 -2.15
CA GLY A 60 -11.62 7.38 -1.61
C GLY A 60 -11.48 7.31 -0.10
N ASP A 61 -11.95 6.23 0.51
CA ASP A 61 -12.08 6.07 1.96
C ASP A 61 -11.79 4.64 2.45
N THR A 62 -11.02 3.87 1.67
CA THR A 62 -10.77 2.46 1.95
C THR A 62 -9.46 2.23 2.71
N ILE A 63 -9.44 1.26 3.62
CA ILE A 63 -8.21 0.65 4.15
C ILE A 63 -8.00 -0.68 3.45
N ALA A 64 -6.88 -0.82 2.75
CA ALA A 64 -6.49 -2.09 2.13
C ALA A 64 -5.58 -2.88 3.08
N VAL A 65 -5.84 -4.18 3.23
CA VAL A 65 -5.06 -5.10 4.07
C VAL A 65 -4.61 -6.29 3.24
N PHE A 66 -3.33 -6.64 3.32
CA PHE A 66 -2.70 -7.72 2.59
C PHE A 66 -2.02 -8.71 3.54
N ALA A 67 -2.08 -9.99 3.20
CA ALA A 67 -1.32 -11.07 3.83
C ALA A 67 -1.04 -12.17 2.82
N LEU A 68 -0.06 -13.01 3.08
CA LEU A 68 0.17 -14.22 2.28
C LEU A 68 -1.01 -15.21 2.45
N PRO A 69 -1.30 -16.02 1.42
CA PRO A 69 -2.20 -17.18 1.55
C PRO A 69 -1.73 -18.13 2.67
N GLN A 70 -2.67 -18.88 3.23
CA GLN A 70 -2.40 -19.98 4.17
C GLN A 70 -2.39 -21.32 3.45
#